data_AF-A0A967V5B1-F1
#
_entry.id   AF-A0A967V5B1-F1
#
_cell.length_a   1.000
_cell.length_b   1.000
_cell.length_c   1.000
_cell.angle_alpha   90.00
_cell.angle_beta   90.00
_cell.angle_gamma   90.00
#
_symmetry.space_group_name_H-M   'P 1'
#
loop_
_entity.id
_entity.type
_entity.pdbx_description
1 polymer ?
#
loop_
_entity_poly.entity_id
_entity_poly.type
_entity_poly.pdbx_seq_one_letter_code
_entity_poly.pdbx_strand_id
1 'polypeptide(L)'
;MKTNHYRIILALLVFLTPQLVFATALDDYVKKPDTSYKFSLVNTIEGKGYTAYVIDMTSQSWRSKKEVDRPLWKHWLTIIKPDKIKSDIGLLWINGGSNKNDAPKNADFMMLQIAQGSGTVVADLKMVPNQPLNFPDGGRPRYEDAIIAYTFDKCLTTGDQTWALLLPMVKSAVRAMDTVQKFMASDKGGQVEVKKFVVSGASKRGWTTWLTAAVD
;
A
#
# COMPACT_ATOMS: atom_id res chain seq x y z
N MET A 1 -10.42 55.54 -52.72
CA MET A 1 -10.52 54.07 -52.83
C MET A 1 -10.66 53.49 -51.43
N LYS A 2 -11.83 52.94 -51.09
CA LYS A 2 -12.11 52.31 -49.79
C LYS A 2 -11.79 50.82 -49.90
N THR A 3 -10.90 50.30 -49.06
CA THR A 3 -10.61 48.86 -48.98
C THR A 3 -11.03 48.36 -47.61
N ASN A 4 -12.07 47.53 -47.57
CA ASN A 4 -12.62 46.89 -46.38
C ASN A 4 -11.63 45.85 -45.82
N HIS A 5 -11.28 45.98 -44.55
CA HIS A 5 -10.54 44.94 -43.82
C HIS A 5 -11.54 43.97 -43.15
N TYR A 6 -11.70 42.79 -43.75
CA TYR A 6 -12.39 41.68 -43.11
C TYR A 6 -11.52 41.14 -41.97
N ARG A 7 -12.00 41.28 -40.73
CA ARG A 7 -11.43 40.59 -39.56
C ARG A 7 -11.87 39.12 -39.61
N ILE A 8 -10.94 38.22 -39.92
CA ILE A 8 -11.15 36.78 -39.73
C ILE A 8 -10.96 36.51 -38.23
N ILE A 9 -12.05 36.23 -37.52
CA ILE A 9 -12.00 35.69 -36.16
C ILE A 9 -11.86 34.17 -36.31
N LEU A 10 -10.67 33.65 -36.05
CA LEU A 10 -10.43 32.22 -35.95
C LEU A 10 -10.92 31.74 -34.58
N ALA A 11 -12.12 31.17 -34.52
CA ALA A 11 -12.62 30.52 -33.31
C ALA A 11 -11.96 29.14 -33.18
N LEU A 12 -10.95 29.04 -32.29
CA LEU A 12 -10.38 27.77 -31.85
C LEU A 12 -11.39 27.07 -30.92
N LEU A 13 -12.19 26.18 -31.49
CA LEU A 13 -13.01 25.22 -30.73
C LEU A 13 -12.09 24.11 -30.21
N VAL A 14 -11.62 24.26 -28.97
CA VAL A 14 -11.01 23.16 -28.22
C VAL A 14 -12.13 22.21 -27.80
N PHE A 15 -12.28 21.10 -28.51
CA PHE A 15 -13.13 20.00 -28.04
C PHE A 15 -12.46 19.36 -26.82
N LEU A 16 -12.95 19.70 -25.63
CA LEU A 16 -12.62 18.99 -24.40
C LEU A 16 -13.38 17.65 -24.43
N THR A 17 -12.85 16.66 -25.15
CA THR A 17 -13.35 15.29 -25.03
C THR A 17 -13.04 14.83 -23.61
N PRO A 18 -14.03 14.47 -22.78
CA PRO A 18 -13.74 13.85 -21.49
C PRO A 18 -12.99 12.55 -21.80
N GLN A 19 -11.74 12.46 -21.39
CA GLN A 19 -11.05 11.17 -21.35
C GLN A 19 -11.84 10.32 -20.35
N LEU A 20 -12.59 9.35 -20.86
CA LEU A 20 -13.06 8.25 -20.03
C LEU A 20 -11.80 7.52 -19.52
N VAL A 21 -11.44 7.78 -18.27
CA VAL A 21 -10.46 6.97 -17.55
C VAL A 21 -11.16 5.66 -17.25
N PHE A 22 -10.90 4.63 -18.05
CA PHE A 22 -11.34 3.28 -17.75
C PHE A 22 -10.55 2.74 -16.56
N ALA A 23 -11.23 2.08 -15.63
CA ALA A 23 -10.59 1.39 -14.53
C ALA A 23 -9.58 0.37 -15.07
N THR A 24 -8.36 0.38 -14.52
CA THR A 24 -7.35 -0.60 -14.87
C THR A 24 -7.60 -1.92 -14.13
N ALA A 25 -6.96 -3.01 -14.55
CA ALA A 25 -7.00 -4.27 -13.79
C ALA A 25 -6.46 -4.09 -12.36
N LEU A 26 -5.56 -3.13 -12.15
CA LEU A 26 -5.07 -2.76 -10.83
C LEU A 26 -6.16 -2.06 -10.00
N ASP A 27 -6.87 -1.08 -10.58
CA ASP A 27 -8.02 -0.42 -9.95
C ASP A 27 -9.07 -1.44 -9.51
N ASP A 28 -9.49 -2.30 -10.43
CA ASP A 28 -10.52 -3.30 -10.19
C ASP A 28 -10.10 -4.26 -9.07
N TYR A 29 -8.84 -4.71 -9.09
CA TYR A 29 -8.33 -5.62 -8.08
C TYR A 29 -8.29 -4.98 -6.68
N VAL A 30 -7.77 -3.75 -6.59
CA VAL A 30 -7.62 -3.02 -5.32
C VAL A 30 -8.98 -2.66 -4.73
N LYS A 31 -9.91 -2.16 -5.56
CA LYS A 31 -11.25 -1.74 -5.15
C LYS A 31 -12.18 -2.92 -4.88
N LYS A 32 -11.91 -4.12 -5.41
CA LYS A 32 -12.70 -5.33 -5.15
C LYS A 32 -12.88 -5.54 -3.63
N PRO A 33 -14.11 -5.64 -3.13
CA PRO A 33 -14.36 -5.93 -1.73
C PRO A 33 -13.70 -7.25 -1.30
N ASP A 34 -13.14 -7.26 -0.09
CA ASP A 34 -12.56 -8.46 0.52
C ASP A 34 -12.98 -8.52 1.99
N THR A 35 -13.70 -9.58 2.35
CA THR A 35 -14.21 -9.80 3.71
C THR A 35 -13.12 -10.25 4.69
N SER A 36 -11.91 -10.52 4.20
CA SER A 36 -10.76 -10.92 5.02
C SER A 36 -10.10 -9.73 5.72
N TYR A 37 -10.32 -8.50 5.22
CA TYR A 37 -9.68 -7.31 5.78
C TYR A 37 -10.09 -7.10 7.24
N LYS A 38 -9.09 -7.07 8.12
CA LYS A 38 -9.26 -6.81 9.56
C LYS A 38 -7.92 -6.44 10.17
N PHE A 39 -7.96 -5.74 11.30
CA PHE A 39 -6.76 -5.43 12.05
C PHE A 39 -7.02 -5.42 13.55
N SER A 40 -5.97 -5.59 14.34
CA SER A 40 -6.01 -5.51 15.80
C SER A 40 -4.70 -4.98 16.37
N LEU A 41 -4.80 -4.11 17.37
CA LEU A 41 -3.66 -3.67 18.16
C LEU A 41 -3.11 -4.84 18.99
N VAL A 42 -1.83 -5.15 18.81
CA VAL A 42 -1.13 -6.25 19.50
C VAL A 42 -0.20 -5.73 20.58
N ASN A 43 0.45 -4.58 20.35
CA ASN A 43 1.37 -4.00 21.31
C ASN A 43 1.39 -2.47 21.20
N THR A 44 1.63 -1.79 22.32
CA THR A 44 1.89 -0.35 22.39
C THR A 44 3.27 -0.16 23.00
N ILE A 45 4.12 0.59 22.30
CA ILE A 45 5.49 0.87 22.69
C ILE A 45 5.59 2.37 22.95
N GLU A 46 5.70 2.73 24.22
CA GLU A 46 5.91 4.11 24.63
C GLU A 46 7.40 4.46 24.54
N GLY A 47 7.69 5.69 24.15
CA GLY A 47 9.05 6.20 24.12
C GLY A 47 9.07 7.71 24.27
N LYS A 48 10.28 8.27 24.41
CA LYS A 48 10.44 9.71 24.59
C LYS A 48 10.04 10.43 23.29
N GLY A 49 8.95 11.20 23.32
CA GLY A 49 8.51 12.00 22.19
C GLY A 49 7.64 11.24 21.17
N TYR A 50 7.23 10.01 21.46
CA TYR A 50 6.37 9.23 20.56
C TYR A 50 5.64 8.08 21.28
N THR A 51 4.60 7.58 20.64
CA THR A 51 3.97 6.28 20.92
C THR A 51 3.93 5.47 19.63
N ALA A 52 4.36 4.22 19.67
CA ALA A 52 4.27 3.30 18.53
C ALA A 52 3.27 2.17 18.79
N TYR A 53 2.44 1.88 17.79
CA TYR A 53 1.38 0.89 17.84
C TYR A 53 1.68 -0.23 16.87
N VAL A 54 1.81 -1.46 17.37
CA VAL A 54 2.05 -2.65 16.55
C VAL A 54 0.71 -3.31 16.27
N ILE A 55 0.34 -3.36 15.00
CA ILE A 55 -0.94 -3.85 14.50
C ILE A 55 -0.71 -5.16 13.74
N ASP A 56 -1.47 -6.21 14.07
CA ASP A 56 -1.66 -7.38 13.19
C ASP A 56 -2.75 -7.00 12.19
N MET A 57 -2.38 -6.86 10.92
CA MET A 57 -3.27 -6.50 9.84
C MET A 57 -3.39 -7.66 8.85
N THR A 58 -4.61 -8.10 8.59
CA THR A 58 -4.94 -8.91 7.41
C THR A 58 -5.47 -7.97 6.33
N SER A 59 -4.82 -7.94 5.17
CA SER A 59 -5.12 -7.00 4.08
C SER A 59 -6.16 -7.57 3.09
N GLN A 60 -5.96 -8.82 2.69
CA GLN A 60 -6.81 -9.53 1.74
C GLN A 60 -6.61 -11.06 1.81
N SER A 61 -7.42 -11.78 1.03
CA SER A 61 -7.10 -13.11 0.54
C SER A 61 -6.64 -13.04 -0.92
N TRP A 62 -5.63 -13.83 -1.29
CA TRP A 62 -5.10 -13.91 -2.64
C TRP A 62 -4.83 -15.36 -3.04
N ARG A 63 -5.32 -15.74 -4.23
CA ARG A 63 -5.40 -17.11 -4.75
C ARG A 63 -6.13 -18.07 -3.81
N SER A 64 -6.36 -19.29 -4.29
CA SER A 64 -6.93 -20.36 -3.49
C SER A 64 -5.85 -21.19 -2.79
N LYS A 65 -6.24 -21.95 -1.75
CA LYS A 65 -5.36 -22.93 -1.09
C LYS A 65 -4.82 -24.02 -2.04
N LYS A 66 -5.46 -24.21 -3.19
CA LYS A 66 -5.01 -25.15 -4.24
C LYS A 66 -3.85 -24.57 -5.06
N GLU A 67 -3.60 -23.28 -4.98
CA GLU A 67 -2.65 -22.55 -5.82
C GLU A 67 -1.50 -21.96 -5.04
N VAL A 68 -1.68 -21.70 -3.74
CA VAL A 68 -0.65 -21.22 -2.82
C VAL A 68 -0.93 -21.72 -1.42
N ASP A 69 0.12 -22.01 -0.66
CA ASP A 69 0.01 -22.51 0.72
C ASP A 69 -0.59 -21.49 1.70
N ARG A 70 -0.36 -20.19 1.46
CA ARG A 70 -0.81 -19.09 2.32
C ARG A 70 -1.62 -18.06 1.54
N PRO A 71 -2.93 -18.30 1.35
CA PRO A 71 -3.78 -17.36 0.62
C PRO A 71 -4.13 -16.11 1.45
N LEU A 72 -4.09 -16.17 2.78
CA LEU A 72 -4.43 -15.04 3.63
C LEU A 72 -3.21 -14.14 3.86
N TRP A 73 -3.27 -12.89 3.37
CA TRP A 73 -2.17 -11.94 3.46
C TRP A 73 -2.20 -11.18 4.78
N LYS A 74 -1.19 -11.43 5.61
CA LYS A 74 -1.01 -10.82 6.94
C LYS A 74 0.22 -9.92 7.00
N HIS A 75 0.17 -8.88 7.81
CA HIS A 75 1.22 -7.88 7.88
C HIS A 75 1.41 -7.42 9.31
N TRP A 76 2.67 -7.17 9.67
CA TRP A 76 2.98 -6.30 10.78
C TRP A 76 2.99 -4.85 10.30
N LEU A 77 2.09 -4.05 10.85
CA LEU A 77 2.03 -2.61 10.61
C LEU A 77 2.39 -1.91 11.91
N THR A 78 3.47 -1.12 11.92
CA THR A 78 3.84 -0.31 13.09
C THR A 78 3.54 1.15 12.81
N ILE A 79 2.60 1.73 13.55
CA ILE A 79 2.20 3.14 13.43
C ILE A 79 2.89 3.93 14.52
N ILE A 80 3.73 4.89 14.15
CA ILE A 80 4.47 5.77 15.05
C ILE A 80 3.78 7.13 15.06
N LYS A 81 3.26 7.50 16.23
CA LYS A 81 2.63 8.78 16.52
C LYS A 81 3.61 9.63 17.32
N PRO A 82 4.12 10.76 16.81
CA PRO A 82 4.87 11.70 17.62
C PRO A 82 3.94 12.43 18.61
N ASP A 83 4.46 12.84 19.77
CA ASP A 83 3.67 13.55 20.80
C ASP A 83 3.07 14.87 20.28
N LYS A 84 3.78 15.51 19.33
CA LYS A 84 3.35 16.74 18.67
C LYS A 84 3.16 16.48 17.19
N ILE A 85 1.92 16.48 16.74
CA ILE A 85 1.54 16.31 15.34
C ILE A 85 1.41 17.69 14.69
N LYS A 86 2.10 17.88 13.57
CA LYS A 86 2.20 19.15 12.84
C LYS A 86 1.40 19.17 11.53
N SER A 87 0.96 18.01 11.05
CA SER A 87 0.29 17.85 9.76
C SER A 87 -0.63 16.64 9.77
N ASP A 88 -1.67 16.69 8.95
CA ASP A 88 -2.57 15.57 8.62
C ASP A 88 -2.03 14.67 7.49
N ILE A 89 -0.84 14.99 6.96
CA ILE A 89 -0.10 14.16 6.00
C ILE A 89 0.74 13.14 6.77
N GLY A 90 0.44 11.86 6.57
CA GLY A 90 1.24 10.73 7.08
C GLY A 90 2.29 10.25 6.08
N LEU A 91 3.19 9.39 6.56
CA LEU A 91 4.10 8.61 5.72
C LEU A 91 3.75 7.13 5.85
N LEU A 92 3.56 6.45 4.72
CA LEU A 92 3.57 4.99 4.65
C LEU A 92 4.91 4.52 4.06
N TRP A 93 5.65 3.73 4.82
CA TRP A 93 6.86 3.07 4.36
C TRP A 93 6.61 1.58 4.12
N ILE A 94 6.74 1.13 2.88
CA ILE A 94 6.50 -0.23 2.44
C ILE A 94 7.81 -1.03 2.51
N ASN A 95 7.85 -1.96 3.45
CA ASN A 95 9.01 -2.79 3.76
C ASN A 95 8.78 -4.29 3.48
N GLY A 96 9.90 -4.98 3.34
CA GLY A 96 9.93 -6.42 3.24
C GLY A 96 9.68 -7.09 4.58
N GLY A 97 10.12 -8.33 4.71
CA GLY A 97 9.97 -9.12 5.91
C GLY A 97 9.61 -10.54 5.56
N SER A 98 9.11 -11.26 6.55
CA SER A 98 8.73 -12.64 6.39
C SER A 98 7.54 -12.96 7.29
N ASN A 99 6.66 -13.81 6.79
CA ASN A 99 5.52 -14.39 7.46
C ASN A 99 5.91 -15.41 8.54
N LYS A 100 7.20 -15.56 8.80
CA LYS A 100 7.79 -16.28 9.93
C LYS A 100 8.27 -15.33 11.03
N ASN A 101 8.22 -14.01 10.80
CA ASN A 101 8.68 -13.03 11.79
C ASN A 101 7.63 -12.87 12.88
N ASP A 102 8.09 -12.83 14.12
CA ASP A 102 7.27 -12.42 15.27
C ASP A 102 6.86 -10.94 15.17
N ALA A 103 5.90 -10.56 16.00
CA ALA A 103 5.49 -9.17 16.15
C ALA A 103 6.71 -8.28 16.48
N PRO A 104 6.85 -7.10 15.83
CA PRO A 104 7.85 -6.12 16.19
C PRO A 104 7.80 -5.79 17.69
N LYS A 105 8.94 -5.91 18.37
CA LYS A 105 9.07 -5.56 19.79
C LYS A 105 9.45 -4.10 20.00
N ASN A 106 10.03 -3.48 18.97
CA ASN A 106 10.49 -2.09 18.94
C ASN A 106 10.05 -1.45 17.63
N ALA A 107 9.88 -0.12 17.65
CA ALA A 107 9.76 0.66 16.42
C ALA A 107 11.11 0.67 15.67
N ASP A 108 11.05 0.68 14.34
CA ASP A 108 12.25 0.83 13.52
C ASP A 108 12.89 2.21 13.76
N PHE A 109 14.22 2.24 13.95
CA PHE A 109 14.92 3.46 14.34
C PHE A 109 14.81 4.56 13.26
N MET A 110 14.89 4.19 11.98
CA MET A 110 14.76 5.16 10.88
C MET A 110 13.35 5.73 10.85
N MET A 111 12.33 4.89 11.01
CA MET A 111 10.93 5.32 11.01
C MET A 111 10.63 6.26 12.18
N LEU A 112 11.19 5.97 13.35
CA LEU A 112 11.08 6.79 14.54
C LEU A 112 11.71 8.18 14.31
N GLN A 113 12.94 8.22 13.77
CA GLN A 113 13.61 9.50 13.47
C GLN A 113 12.80 10.33 12.47
N ILE A 114 12.22 9.71 11.45
CA ILE A 114 11.35 10.43 10.50
C ILE A 114 10.13 10.99 11.22
N ALA A 115 9.41 10.19 12.01
CA ALA A 115 8.20 10.62 12.71
C ALA A 115 8.45 11.81 13.64
N GLN A 116 9.54 11.76 14.41
CA GLN A 116 9.91 12.83 15.34
C GLN A 116 10.42 14.08 14.60
N GLY A 117 11.21 13.89 13.55
CA GLY A 117 11.74 14.99 12.74
C GLY A 117 10.67 15.75 11.98
N SER A 118 9.74 15.03 11.33
CA SER A 118 8.64 15.63 10.59
C SER A 118 7.50 16.12 11.50
N GLY A 119 7.33 15.50 12.67
CA GLY A 119 6.15 15.70 13.51
C GLY A 119 4.88 15.16 12.84
N THR A 120 4.99 14.06 12.10
CA THR A 120 3.86 13.42 11.41
C THR A 120 3.72 11.95 11.80
N VAL A 121 2.54 11.38 11.58
CA VAL A 121 2.33 9.94 11.73
C VAL A 121 3.15 9.20 10.66
N VAL A 122 3.94 8.22 11.07
CA VAL A 122 4.71 7.35 10.17
C VAL A 122 4.28 5.91 10.39
N ALA A 123 4.02 5.17 9.31
CA ALA A 123 3.63 3.78 9.36
C ALA A 123 4.63 2.90 8.61
N ASP A 124 5.15 1.87 9.28
CA ASP A 124 6.04 0.86 8.70
C ASP A 124 5.23 -0.41 8.40
N LEU A 125 4.95 -0.64 7.11
CA LEU A 125 4.24 -1.82 6.64
C LEU A 125 5.24 -2.90 6.24
N LYS A 126 5.31 -3.99 7.02
CA LYS A 126 6.19 -5.13 6.74
C LYS A 126 5.47 -6.25 6.00
N MET A 127 6.26 -7.23 5.55
CA MET A 127 5.78 -8.43 4.85
C MET A 127 5.10 -8.09 3.52
N VAL A 128 5.69 -7.16 2.76
CA VAL A 128 5.34 -6.90 1.37
C VAL A 128 6.55 -7.25 0.49
N PRO A 129 6.55 -8.39 -0.23
CA PRO A 129 5.46 -9.36 -0.37
C PRO A 129 5.25 -10.24 0.87
N ASN A 130 4.08 -10.88 0.94
CA ASN A 130 3.70 -11.81 2.00
C ASN A 130 4.40 -13.17 1.79
N GLN A 131 5.61 -13.33 2.33
CA GLN A 131 6.54 -14.42 1.98
C GLN A 131 7.13 -15.13 3.21
N PRO A 132 7.71 -16.34 3.12
CA PRO A 132 7.77 -17.20 1.94
C PRO A 132 6.42 -17.76 1.52
N LEU A 133 6.34 -18.17 0.26
CA LEU A 133 5.19 -18.89 -0.30
C LEU A 133 5.65 -20.20 -0.95
N ASN A 134 4.85 -21.24 -0.78
CA ASN A 134 4.98 -22.50 -1.51
C ASN A 134 3.84 -22.62 -2.52
N PHE A 135 4.17 -23.18 -3.67
CA PHE A 135 3.22 -23.37 -4.77
C PHE A 135 3.13 -24.87 -5.13
N PRO A 136 2.00 -25.32 -5.72
CA PRO A 136 1.73 -26.74 -5.96
C PRO A 136 2.66 -27.42 -6.96
N ASP A 137 3.32 -26.65 -7.83
CA ASP A 137 4.30 -27.15 -8.81
C ASP A 137 5.61 -27.63 -8.15
N GLY A 138 5.72 -27.49 -6.82
CA GLY A 138 6.83 -27.98 -6.03
C GLY A 138 7.99 -26.99 -5.94
N GLY A 139 9.14 -27.50 -5.50
CA GLY A 139 10.35 -26.71 -5.29
C GLY A 139 10.48 -26.12 -3.88
N ARG A 140 11.45 -25.21 -3.72
CA ARG A 140 11.73 -24.56 -2.44
C ARG A 140 10.76 -23.39 -2.21
N PRO A 141 10.47 -23.02 -0.94
CA PRO A 141 9.70 -21.82 -0.66
C PRO A 141 10.29 -20.60 -1.38
N ARG A 142 9.45 -19.87 -2.10
CA ARG A 142 9.85 -18.72 -2.92
C ARG A 142 9.83 -17.44 -2.07
N TYR A 143 10.75 -16.53 -2.37
CA TYR A 143 10.93 -15.22 -1.74
C TYR A 143 11.16 -14.15 -2.81
N GLU A 144 10.71 -12.93 -2.55
CA GLU A 144 11.03 -11.71 -3.32
C GLU A 144 10.87 -11.95 -4.84
N ASP A 145 11.97 -11.85 -5.59
CA ASP A 145 11.98 -11.99 -7.06
C ASP A 145 11.54 -13.37 -7.52
N ALA A 146 11.79 -14.43 -6.74
CA ALA A 146 11.36 -15.76 -7.12
C ALA A 146 9.83 -15.87 -7.13
N ILE A 147 9.14 -15.16 -6.23
CA ILE A 147 7.68 -15.09 -6.23
C ILE A 147 7.21 -14.24 -7.42
N ILE A 148 7.85 -13.08 -7.65
CA ILE A 148 7.47 -12.18 -8.75
C ILE A 148 7.65 -12.90 -10.10
N ALA A 149 8.80 -13.50 -10.36
CA ALA A 149 9.06 -14.21 -11.61
C ALA A 149 8.07 -15.34 -11.83
N TYR A 150 7.83 -16.17 -10.80
CA TYR A 150 6.87 -17.28 -10.88
C TYR A 150 5.44 -16.78 -11.17
N THR A 151 4.99 -15.78 -10.43
CA THR A 151 3.63 -15.25 -10.58
C THR A 151 3.44 -14.49 -11.89
N PHE A 152 4.49 -13.85 -12.40
CA PHE A 152 4.46 -13.20 -13.70
C PHE A 152 4.41 -14.21 -14.84
N ASP A 153 5.17 -15.31 -14.76
CA ASP A 153 5.06 -16.44 -15.69
C ASP A 153 3.63 -17.03 -15.69
N LYS A 154 3.03 -17.23 -14.51
CA LYS A 154 1.63 -17.68 -14.43
C LYS A 154 0.64 -16.70 -15.05
N CYS A 155 0.82 -15.41 -14.81
CA CYS A 155 0.00 -14.36 -15.43
C CYS A 155 0.04 -14.46 -16.97
N LEU A 156 1.24 -14.56 -17.55
CA LEU A 156 1.43 -14.63 -19.00
C LEU A 156 0.92 -15.95 -19.60
N THR A 157 1.21 -17.08 -18.96
CA THR A 157 0.86 -18.41 -19.48
C THR A 157 -0.62 -18.75 -19.36
N THR A 158 -1.30 -18.22 -18.33
CA THR A 158 -2.73 -18.49 -18.11
C THR A 158 -3.64 -17.38 -18.64
N GLY A 159 -3.10 -16.18 -18.86
CA GLY A 159 -3.89 -14.97 -19.14
C GLY A 159 -4.63 -14.39 -17.93
N ASP A 160 -4.59 -15.06 -16.77
CA ASP A 160 -5.21 -14.56 -15.53
C ASP A 160 -4.29 -13.54 -14.85
N GLN A 161 -4.61 -12.26 -15.05
CA GLN A 161 -3.87 -11.14 -14.50
C GLN A 161 -3.80 -11.13 -12.97
N THR A 162 -4.74 -11.77 -12.27
CA THR A 162 -4.77 -11.82 -10.80
C THR A 162 -3.64 -12.67 -10.21
N TRP A 163 -2.88 -13.38 -11.06
CA TRP A 163 -1.62 -14.00 -10.66
C TRP A 163 -0.54 -12.98 -10.32
N ALA A 164 -0.48 -11.81 -10.97
CA ALA A 164 0.63 -10.88 -10.79
C ALA A 164 0.76 -10.43 -9.32
N LEU A 165 1.89 -10.75 -8.66
CA LEU A 165 2.11 -10.50 -7.23
C LEU A 165 2.02 -9.01 -6.85
N LEU A 166 2.27 -8.11 -7.80
CA LEU A 166 2.16 -6.67 -7.58
C LEU A 166 0.74 -6.25 -7.16
N LEU A 167 -0.29 -6.95 -7.63
CA LEU A 167 -1.69 -6.64 -7.30
C LEU A 167 -1.97 -6.77 -5.78
N PRO A 168 -1.75 -7.93 -5.13
CA PRO A 168 -1.91 -8.03 -3.68
C PRO A 168 -0.91 -7.17 -2.91
N MET A 169 0.30 -6.93 -3.42
CA MET A 169 1.25 -6.00 -2.79
C MET A 169 0.71 -4.57 -2.70
N VAL A 170 0.11 -4.05 -3.78
CA VAL A 170 -0.50 -2.71 -3.79
C VAL A 170 -1.71 -2.65 -2.90
N LYS A 171 -2.57 -3.68 -2.94
CA LYS A 171 -3.75 -3.74 -2.07
C LYS A 171 -3.38 -3.76 -0.59
N SER A 172 -2.27 -4.41 -0.22
CA SER A 172 -1.72 -4.33 1.14
C SER A 172 -1.35 -2.92 1.56
N ALA A 173 -0.77 -2.12 0.67
CA ALA A 173 -0.41 -0.73 0.95
C ALA A 173 -1.66 0.14 1.15
N VAL A 174 -2.66 0.02 0.28
CA VAL A 174 -3.94 0.74 0.42
C VAL A 174 -4.64 0.36 1.72
N ARG A 175 -4.70 -0.94 2.06
CA ARG A 175 -5.27 -1.40 3.34
C ARG A 175 -4.46 -0.96 4.57
N ALA A 176 -3.15 -0.74 4.43
CA ALA A 176 -2.37 -0.13 5.49
C ALA A 176 -2.75 1.34 5.70
N MET A 177 -2.96 2.12 4.63
CA MET A 177 -3.44 3.49 4.73
C MET A 177 -4.83 3.53 5.40
N ASP A 178 -5.77 2.68 4.97
CA ASP A 178 -7.07 2.51 5.63
C ASP A 178 -6.94 2.21 7.12
N THR A 179 -6.01 1.30 7.48
CA THR A 179 -5.77 0.90 8.87
C THR A 179 -5.23 2.06 9.69
N VAL A 180 -4.27 2.82 9.14
CA VAL A 180 -3.70 4.01 9.80
C VAL A 180 -4.80 5.02 10.07
N GLN A 181 -5.60 5.38 9.06
CA GLN A 181 -6.68 6.35 9.20
C GLN A 181 -7.70 5.92 10.26
N LYS A 182 -8.17 4.67 10.20
CA LYS A 182 -9.16 4.13 11.14
C LYS A 182 -8.61 4.03 12.56
N PHE A 183 -7.38 3.54 12.71
CA PHE A 183 -6.79 3.36 14.03
C PHE A 183 -6.48 4.71 14.68
N MET A 184 -5.88 5.65 13.94
CA MET A 184 -5.50 6.96 14.47
C MET A 184 -6.72 7.80 14.86
N ALA A 185 -7.82 7.71 14.12
CA ALA A 185 -9.08 8.38 14.45
C ALA A 185 -9.79 7.79 15.68
N SER A 186 -9.42 6.59 16.14
CA SER A 186 -10.01 5.97 17.33
C SER A 186 -9.46 6.57 18.62
N ASP A 187 -10.14 6.32 19.75
CA ASP A 187 -9.67 6.72 21.08
C ASP A 187 -8.28 6.16 21.40
N LYS A 188 -7.99 4.93 20.96
CA LYS A 188 -6.67 4.30 21.16
C LYS A 188 -5.56 4.96 20.33
N GLY A 189 -5.89 5.47 19.14
CA GLY A 189 -4.98 6.25 18.31
C GLY A 189 -4.84 7.70 18.76
N GLY A 190 -5.70 8.15 19.67
CA GLY A 190 -5.74 9.51 20.19
C GLY A 190 -6.43 10.50 19.25
N GLN A 191 -7.44 10.04 18.49
CA GLN A 191 -8.36 10.88 17.71
C GLN A 191 -7.64 11.82 16.72
N VAL A 192 -6.59 11.29 16.08
CA VAL A 192 -5.79 11.99 15.09
C VAL A 192 -6.33 11.69 13.69
N GLU A 193 -6.59 12.73 12.92
CA GLU A 193 -6.97 12.60 11.53
C GLU A 193 -5.73 12.57 10.62
N VAL A 194 -5.62 11.52 9.79
CA VAL A 194 -4.60 11.41 8.74
C VAL A 194 -5.32 11.40 7.39
N LYS A 195 -5.11 12.43 6.55
CA LYS A 195 -5.88 12.63 5.31
C LYS A 195 -5.13 12.22 4.05
N LYS A 196 -3.82 12.37 4.06
CA LYS A 196 -2.96 12.19 2.89
C LYS A 196 -1.74 11.40 3.28
N PHE A 197 -1.15 10.73 2.31
CA PHE A 197 0.06 9.95 2.52
C PHE A 197 1.15 10.36 1.54
N VAL A 198 2.36 10.49 2.06
CA VAL A 198 3.56 10.21 1.28
C VAL A 198 3.77 8.69 1.34
N VAL A 199 4.00 8.05 0.20
CA VAL A 199 4.27 6.61 0.13
C VAL A 199 5.72 6.41 -0.31
N SER A 200 6.44 5.52 0.38
CA SER A 200 7.84 5.21 0.10
C SER A 200 8.11 3.72 0.19
N GLY A 201 9.07 3.23 -0.58
CA GLY A 201 9.49 1.84 -0.59
C GLY A 201 10.62 1.63 -1.58
N ALA A 202 11.50 0.67 -1.29
CA ALA A 202 12.68 0.41 -2.11
C ALA A 202 12.56 -0.89 -2.91
N SER A 203 13.22 -0.94 -4.07
CA SER A 203 13.30 -2.14 -4.91
C SER A 203 11.91 -2.60 -5.36
N LYS A 204 11.52 -3.86 -5.10
CA LYS A 204 10.18 -4.39 -5.41
C LYS A 204 9.05 -3.59 -4.76
N ARG A 205 9.33 -3.02 -3.59
CA ARG A 205 8.41 -2.14 -2.87
C ARG A 205 8.39 -0.73 -3.45
N GLY A 206 9.40 -0.37 -4.26
CA GLY A 206 9.36 0.81 -5.12
C GLY A 206 8.34 0.66 -6.26
N TRP A 207 8.23 -0.53 -6.86
CA TRP A 207 7.12 -0.80 -7.79
C TRP A 207 5.77 -0.71 -7.09
N THR A 208 5.64 -1.28 -5.88
CA THR A 208 4.42 -1.13 -5.07
C THR A 208 4.12 0.33 -4.78
N THR A 209 5.11 1.13 -4.39
CA THR A 209 4.97 2.56 -4.13
C THR A 209 4.41 3.30 -5.33
N TRP A 210 5.00 3.07 -6.51
CA TRP A 210 4.59 3.75 -7.74
C TRP A 210 3.17 3.34 -8.17
N LEU A 211 2.84 2.05 -8.04
CA LEU A 211 1.52 1.53 -8.39
C LEU A 211 0.44 1.91 -7.36
N THR A 212 0.78 2.04 -6.07
CA THR A 212 -0.15 2.55 -5.05
C THR A 212 -0.58 3.96 -5.39
N ALA A 213 0.37 4.85 -5.69
CA ALA A 213 0.07 6.25 -6.06
C ALA A 213 -0.77 6.37 -7.36
N ALA A 214 -0.84 5.31 -8.18
CA ALA A 214 -1.67 5.30 -9.38
C ALA A 214 -3.15 5.00 -9.09
N VAL A 215 -3.48 4.47 -7.91
CA VAL A 215 -4.85 4.01 -7.57
C VAL A 215 -5.44 4.63 -6.31
N ASP A 216 -4.61 5.25 -5.46
CA ASP A 216 -4.99 5.91 -4.21
C ASP A 216 -3.99 7.04 -3.88
#